data_AF-A0A7W0XQH2-F1
#
_entry.id   AF-A0A7W0XQH2-F1
#
_cell.length_a   1.000
_cell.length_b   1.000
_cell.length_c   1.000
_cell.angle_alpha   90.00
_cell.angle_beta   90.00
_cell.angle_gamma   90.00
#
_symmetry.space_group_name_H-M   'P 1'
#
loop_
_entity.id
_entity.type
_entity.pdbx_description
1 polymer ?
#
loop_
_entity_poly.entity_id
_entity_poly.type
_entity_poly.pdbx_seq_one_letter_code
_entity_poly.pdbx_strand_id
1 'polypeptide(L)' 'MPNIAEQLAAYAAELSYDDLPAEVVHQTKRTILDTVGCAFGGIDSGPGLIRFRLRDASVRLCSALA' A
#
# COMPACT_ATOMS: atom_id res chain seq x y z
N MET A 1 17.93 -5.93 26.71
CA MET A 1 18.47 -5.68 25.35
C MET A 1 17.27 -5.80 24.42
N PRO A 2 16.93 -4.76 23.65
CA PRO A 2 15.74 -4.83 22.80
C PRO A 2 15.94 -5.87 21.70
N ASN A 3 14.89 -6.64 21.40
CA ASN A 3 14.90 -7.61 20.30
C ASN A 3 14.82 -6.87 18.93
N ILE A 4 14.98 -7.61 17.84
CA ILE A 4 15.01 -7.01 16.49
C ILE A 4 13.70 -6.29 16.14
N ALA A 5 12.55 -6.83 16.54
CA ALA A 5 11.26 -6.18 16.28
C ALA A 5 11.14 -4.87 17.07
N GLU A 6 11.60 -4.83 18.32
CA GLU A 6 11.62 -3.61 19.14
C GLU A 6 12.55 -2.53 18.54
N GLN A 7 13.70 -2.93 18.01
CA GLN A 7 14.63 -2.00 17.35
C GLN A 7 14.06 -1.42 16.06
N LEU A 8 13.44 -2.24 15.21
CA LEU A 8 12.81 -1.79 13.96
C LEU A 8 11.61 -0.88 14.23
N ALA A 9 10.81 -1.21 15.25
CA ALA A 9 9.67 -0.39 15.65
C ALA A 9 10.11 0.98 16.14
N ALA A 10 11.16 1.06 16.98
CA ALA A 10 11.71 2.33 17.45
C ALA A 10 12.24 3.18 16.29
N TYR A 11 13.04 2.60 15.39
CA TYR A 11 13.53 3.30 14.20
C TYR A 11 12.39 3.84 13.34
N ALA A 12 11.37 3.01 13.05
CA ALA A 12 10.23 3.42 12.23
C ALA A 12 9.38 4.52 12.90
N ALA A 13 9.31 4.55 14.24
CA ALA A 13 8.56 5.55 14.99
C ALA A 13 9.29 6.91 15.07
N GLU A 14 10.62 6.90 15.04
CA GLU A 14 11.45 8.10 15.18
C GLU A 14 11.86 8.71 13.83
N LEU A 15 11.84 7.93 12.74
CA LEU A 15 12.24 8.38 11.41
C LEU A 15 11.38 9.54 10.90
N SER A 16 12.03 10.65 10.55
CA SER A 16 11.40 11.79 9.90
C SER A 16 11.78 11.88 8.42
N TYR A 17 11.05 12.72 7.67
CA TYR A 17 11.35 12.95 6.26
C TYR A 17 12.72 13.63 6.05
N ASP A 18 13.14 14.48 6.98
CA ASP A 18 14.40 15.23 6.89
C ASP A 18 15.63 14.34 7.11
N ASP A 19 15.44 13.16 7.72
CA ASP A 19 16.49 12.14 7.87
C ASP A 19 16.76 11.39 6.56
N LEU A 20 15.91 11.56 5.53
CA LEU A 20 15.99 10.81 4.28
C LEU A 20 16.98 11.45 3.30
N PRO A 21 17.94 10.67 2.76
CA PRO A 21 18.76 11.12 1.64
C PRO A 21 17.91 11.49 0.41
N ALA A 22 18.37 12.48 -0.36
CA ALA A 22 17.62 12.99 -1.50
C ALA A 22 17.35 11.91 -2.56
N GLU A 23 18.27 10.98 -2.75
CA GLU A 23 18.10 9.84 -3.66
C GLU A 23 17.01 8.87 -3.18
N VAL A 24 16.88 8.65 -1.86
CA VAL A 24 15.82 7.81 -1.29
C VAL A 24 14.48 8.44 -1.58
N VAL A 25 14.33 9.74 -1.28
CA VAL A 25 13.11 10.49 -1.60
C VAL A 25 12.75 10.39 -3.09
N HIS A 26 13.73 10.57 -3.98
CA HIS A 26 13.51 10.51 -5.42
C HIS A 26 13.03 9.11 -5.86
N GLN A 27 13.67 8.04 -5.39
CA GLN A 27 13.25 6.69 -5.74
C GLN A 27 11.90 6.33 -5.14
N THR A 28 11.61 6.69 -3.88
CA THR A 28 10.30 6.44 -3.26
C THR A 28 9.17 7.10 -4.05
N LYS A 29 9.36 8.34 -4.55
CA LYS A 29 8.38 8.99 -5.43
C LYS A 29 8.12 8.16 -6.70
N ARG A 30 9.16 7.62 -7.33
CA ARG A 30 9.03 6.75 -8.51
C ARG A 30 8.32 5.44 -8.18
N THR A 31 8.66 4.80 -7.07
CA THR A 31 8.01 3.57 -6.62
C THR A 31 6.53 3.77 -6.32
N ILE A 32 6.15 4.90 -5.73
CA ILE A 32 4.74 5.27 -5.52
C ILE A 32 4.02 5.39 -6.87
N LEU A 33 4.61 6.12 -7.82
CA LEU A 33 4.03 6.28 -9.16
C LEU A 33 3.90 4.94 -9.90
N ASP A 34 4.91 4.08 -9.82
CA ASP A 34 4.88 2.74 -10.41
C ASP A 34 3.80 1.85 -9.79
N THR A 35 3.68 1.86 -8.46
CA THR A 35 2.65 1.08 -7.74
C THR A 35 1.24 1.52 -8.12
N VAL A 36 1.02 2.84 -8.16
CA VAL A 36 -0.27 3.42 -8.57
C VAL A 36 -0.55 3.13 -10.04
N GLY A 37 0.46 3.26 -10.91
CA GLY A 37 0.38 2.91 -12.33
C GLY A 37 -0.01 1.46 -12.56
N CYS A 38 0.64 0.52 -11.86
CA CYS A 38 0.30 -0.91 -11.90
C CYS A 38 -1.10 -1.18 -11.37
N ALA A 39 -1.50 -0.53 -10.27
CA ALA A 39 -2.82 -0.70 -9.69
C ALA A 39 -3.92 -0.30 -10.67
N PHE A 40 -3.78 0.85 -11.34
CA PHE A 40 -4.73 1.31 -12.36
C PHE A 40 -4.65 0.50 -13.65
N GLY A 41 -3.44 0.23 -14.16
CA GLY A 41 -3.24 -0.55 -15.39
C GLY A 41 -3.71 -2.01 -15.25
N GLY A 42 -3.72 -2.55 -14.03
CA GLY A 42 -4.17 -3.90 -13.73
C GLY A 42 -5.68 -4.03 -13.50
N ILE A 43 -6.46 -2.94 -13.46
CA ILE A 43 -7.90 -2.99 -13.15
C ILE A 43 -8.65 -3.90 -14.12
N ASP A 44 -8.36 -3.78 -15.41
CA ASP A 44 -9.05 -4.53 -16.47
C ASP A 44 -8.41 -5.89 -16.76
N SER A 45 -7.38 -6.27 -15.98
CA SER A 45 -6.81 -7.62 -16.05
C SER A 45 -7.76 -8.66 -15.47
N GLY A 46 -7.63 -9.93 -15.88
CA GLY A 46 -8.44 -11.03 -15.34
C GLY A 46 -8.52 -11.04 -13.80
N PRO A 47 -7.39 -10.97 -13.06
CA PRO A 47 -7.40 -10.86 -11.60
C PRO A 47 -8.04 -9.57 -11.07
N GLY A 48 -7.83 -8.44 -11.76
CA GLY A 48 -8.42 -7.15 -11.43
C GLY A 48 -9.95 -7.21 -11.45
N LEU A 49 -10.53 -7.69 -12.55
CA LEU A 49 -11.98 -7.85 -12.72
C LEU A 49 -12.61 -8.75 -11.66
N ILE A 50 -11.97 -9.86 -11.30
CA ILE A 50 -12.44 -10.75 -10.23
C ILE A 50 -12.48 -10.00 -8.89
N ARG A 51 -11.43 -9.23 -8.57
CA ARG A 51 -11.36 -8.45 -7.32
C ARG A 51 -12.48 -7.42 -7.23
N PHE A 52 -12.78 -6.69 -8.30
CA PHE A 52 -13.87 -5.71 -8.31
C PHE A 52 -15.23 -6.39 -8.16
N ARG A 53 -15.44 -7.52 -8.84
CA ARG A 53 -16.70 -8.25 -8.73
C ARG A 53 -16.95 -8.80 -7.33
N LEU A 54 -15.91 -9.33 -6.68
CA LEU A 54 -15.99 -9.77 -5.28
C LEU A 54 -16.24 -8.59 -4.34
N ARG A 55 -15.56 -7.46 -4.54
CA ARG A 55 -15.80 -6.23 -3.74
C ARG A 55 -17.25 -5.78 -3.84
N ASP A 56 -17.79 -5.69 -5.05
CA ASP A 56 -19.18 -5.24 -5.28
C ASP A 56 -20.20 -6.22 -4.69
N ALA A 57 -19.94 -7.53 -4.79
CA ALA A 57 -20.76 -8.55 -4.15
C ALA A 57 -20.73 -8.41 -2.61
N SER A 58 -19.56 -8.17 -2.01
CA SER A 58 -19.42 -7.96 -0.56
C SER A 58 -20.12 -6.69 -0.09
N VAL A 59 -20.02 -5.58 -0.82
CA VAL A 59 -20.72 -4.33 -0.46
C VAL A 59 -22.24 -4.51 -0.54
N ARG A 60 -22.74 -5.16 -1.60
CA ARG A 60 -24.17 -5.48 -1.73
C ARG A 60 -24.66 -6.37 -0.58
N LEU A 61 -23.86 -7.36 -0.18
CA LEU A 61 -24.18 -8.22 0.96
C LEU A 61 -24.27 -7.40 2.26
N CYS A 62 -23.30 -6.52 2.54
CA CYS A 62 -23.36 -5.64 3.71
C CYS A 62 -24.61 -4.74 3.70
N SER A 63 -25.00 -4.20 2.54
CA SER A 63 -26.20 -3.35 2.43
C SER A 63 -27.53 -4.11 2.52
N ALA A 64 -27.55 -5.42 2.23
CA ALA A 64 -28.75 -6.25 2.32
C ALA A 64 -28.96 -6.82 3.74
N LEU A 65 -27.94 -6.75 4.58
CA LEU A 65 -27.95 -7.23 5.97
C LEU A 65 -28.05 -6.10 7.00
N ALA A 66 -28.05 -4.83 6.56
CA ALA A 66 -28.26 -3.63 7.37
C ALA A 66 -29.69 -3.11 7.18
#